data_AF-A0A7I9XUV3-F1
#
_entry.id   AF-A0A7I9XUV3-F1
#
_cell.length_a   1.000
_cell.length_b   1.000
_cell.length_c   1.000
_cell.angle_alpha   90.00
_cell.angle_beta   90.00
_cell.angle_gamma   90.00
#
_symmetry.space_group_name_H-M   'P 1'
#
loop_
_entity.id
_entity.type
_entity.pdbx_description
1 polymer ?
#
loop_
_entity_poly.entity_id
_entity_poly.type
_entity_poly.pdbx_seq_one_letter_code
_entity_poly.pdbx_strand_id
1 'polypeptide(L)'
;MTAFLNVLPEAVNLSAITEAVISGEVAANNAAGAAALTGTTPMVPTSDDAAFSAALNGAGTAYLGSVAEHVGQRAAYAGAQGISSIAYVLNELLSAASLSSTVV
;
A
#
# COMPACT_ATOMS: atom_id res chain seq x y z
N MET A 1 4.79 9.27 34.84
CA MET A 1 3.63 8.80 34.06
C MET A 1 4.00 8.88 32.58
N THR A 2 4.75 7.92 32.01
CA THR A 2 5.34 8.11 30.65
C THR A 2 5.58 6.85 29.81
N ALA A 3 5.18 5.64 30.22
CA ALA A 3 5.58 4.42 29.50
C ALA A 3 4.45 3.68 28.76
N PHE A 4 3.49 4.39 28.15
CA PHE A 4 2.39 3.73 27.40
C PHE A 4 2.53 3.83 25.86
N LEU A 5 3.48 4.62 25.34
CA LEU A 5 3.73 4.77 23.89
C LEU A 5 5.24 4.84 23.61
N ASN A 6 5.99 3.77 23.89
CA ASN A 6 7.36 3.64 23.40
C ASN A 6 7.31 3.22 21.92
N VAL A 7 7.59 4.16 21.01
CA VAL A 7 7.64 3.89 19.57
C VAL A 7 9.10 3.71 19.15
N LEU A 8 9.37 2.59 18.48
CA LEU A 8 10.68 2.28 17.90
C LEU A 8 10.71 2.80 16.44
N PRO A 9 11.38 3.93 16.14
CA PRO A 9 11.31 4.54 14.80
C PRO A 9 11.85 3.63 13.70
N GLU A 10 12.86 2.82 14.03
CA GLU A 10 13.46 1.82 13.14
C GLU A 10 12.45 0.74 12.73
N ALA A 11 11.61 0.28 13.66
CA ALA A 11 10.58 -0.70 13.37
C ALA A 11 9.47 -0.10 12.49
N VAL A 12 9.10 1.16 12.72
CA VAL A 12 8.13 1.88 11.88
C VAL A 12 8.69 2.09 10.47
N ASN A 13 9.97 2.43 10.33
CA ASN A 13 10.62 2.59 9.04
C ASN A 13 10.74 1.25 8.28
N LEU A 14 11.07 0.16 8.98
CA LEU A 14 11.07 -1.18 8.38
C LEU A 14 9.68 -1.59 7.91
N SER A 15 8.65 -1.28 8.70
CA SER A 15 7.24 -1.48 8.33
C SER A 15 6.88 -0.67 7.07
N ALA A 16 7.28 0.59 6.98
CA ALA A 16 7.08 1.43 5.79
C ALA A 16 7.70 0.81 4.52
N ILE A 17 8.95 0.34 4.62
CA ILE A 17 9.64 -0.31 3.49
C ILE A 17 8.91 -1.60 3.09
N THR A 18 8.50 -2.41 4.07
CA THR A 18 7.77 -3.67 3.84
C THR A 18 6.46 -3.42 3.09
N GLU A 19 5.70 -2.42 3.53
CA GLU A 19 4.45 -2.01 2.90
C GLU A 19 4.66 -1.54 1.45
N ALA A 20 5.74 -0.80 1.17
CA ALA A 20 6.08 -0.37 -0.18
C ALA A 20 6.43 -1.55 -1.10
N VAL A 21 7.19 -2.54 -0.60
CA VAL A 21 7.55 -3.74 -1.37
C VAL A 21 6.31 -4.58 -1.68
N ILE A 22 5.47 -4.85 -0.68
CA ILE A 22 4.23 -5.61 -0.86
C ILE A 22 3.31 -4.90 -1.85
N SER A 23 3.19 -3.57 -1.76
CA SER A 23 2.39 -2.78 -2.71
C SER A 23 2.89 -2.94 -4.16
N GLY A 24 4.21 -2.93 -4.36
CA GLY A 24 4.82 -3.21 -5.65
C GLY A 24 4.56 -4.62 -6.17
N GLU A 25 4.65 -5.63 -5.29
CA GLU A 25 4.36 -7.02 -5.65
C GLU A 25 2.89 -7.23 -6.06
N VAL A 26 1.96 -6.63 -5.30
CA VAL A 26 0.52 -6.67 -5.63
C VAL A 26 0.25 -6.03 -6.99
N ALA A 27 0.88 -4.88 -7.27
CA ALA A 27 0.75 -4.22 -8.56
C ALA A 27 1.29 -5.10 -9.71
N ALA A 28 2.48 -5.69 -9.53
CA ALA A 28 3.11 -6.54 -10.53
C ALA A 28 2.31 -7.82 -10.80
N ASN A 29 1.84 -8.51 -9.76
CA ASN A 29 1.07 -9.74 -9.89
C ASN A 29 -0.26 -9.51 -10.62
N ASN A 30 -0.97 -8.42 -10.29
CA ASN A 30 -2.23 -8.10 -10.96
C ASN A 30 -2.02 -7.60 -12.39
N ALA A 31 -0.92 -6.89 -12.68
CA ALA A 31 -0.56 -6.53 -14.05
C ALA A 31 -0.27 -7.78 -14.90
N ALA A 32 0.40 -8.79 -14.34
CA ALA A 32 0.65 -10.06 -15.02
C ALA A 32 -0.66 -10.83 -15.34
N GLY A 33 -1.66 -10.75 -14.46
CA GLY A 33 -2.97 -11.40 -14.63
C GLY A 33 -4.00 -10.59 -15.44
N ALA A 34 -3.73 -9.31 -15.76
CA ALA A 34 -4.73 -8.39 -16.29
C ALA A 34 -5.37 -8.84 -17.61
N ALA A 35 -4.55 -9.41 -18.51
CA ALA A 35 -5.05 -9.90 -19.81
C ALA A 35 -6.02 -11.08 -19.64
N ALA A 36 -5.78 -11.97 -18.67
CA ALA A 36 -6.67 -13.10 -18.41
C ALA A 36 -8.03 -12.65 -17.85
N LEU A 37 -8.06 -11.53 -17.11
CA LEU A 37 -9.27 -10.97 -16.51
C LEU A 37 -10.12 -10.17 -17.48
N THR A 38 -9.52 -9.60 -18.53
CA THR A 38 -10.20 -8.67 -19.47
C THR A 38 -10.31 -9.21 -20.90
N GLY A 39 -9.67 -10.34 -21.18
CA GLY A 39 -9.59 -10.95 -22.51
C GLY A 39 -10.48 -12.18 -22.72
N THR A 40 -11.52 -12.36 -21.91
CA THR A 40 -12.42 -13.52 -22.08
C THR A 40 -13.28 -13.38 -23.33
N THR A 41 -13.50 -14.50 -24.02
CA THR A 41 -14.31 -14.57 -25.25
C THR A 41 -15.51 -15.49 -25.06
N PRO A 42 -16.61 -15.29 -25.82
CA PRO A 42 -17.75 -16.20 -25.79
C PRO A 42 -17.33 -17.63 -26.14
N MET A 43 -17.84 -18.62 -25.40
CA MET A 43 -17.57 -20.04 -25.68
C MET A 43 -18.33 -20.51 -26.91
N VAL A 44 -19.54 -19.99 -27.11
CA VAL A 44 -20.41 -20.20 -28.26
C VAL A 44 -20.91 -18.83 -28.75
N PRO A 45 -21.13 -18.59 -30.06
CA PRO A 45 -21.62 -17.30 -30.56
C PRO A 45 -23.14 -17.11 -30.32
N THR A 46 -23.61 -17.32 -29.09
CA THR A 46 -24.97 -17.01 -28.64
C THR A 46 -25.01 -15.61 -28.00
N SER A 47 -26.20 -15.02 -27.90
CA SER A 47 -26.39 -13.75 -27.19
C SER A 47 -26.01 -13.84 -25.71
N ASP A 48 -26.28 -14.97 -25.08
CA ASP A 48 -26.12 -15.17 -23.64
C ASP A 48 -24.63 -15.32 -23.29
N ASP A 49 -23.89 -16.09 -24.09
CA ASP A 49 -22.44 -16.23 -23.95
C ASP A 49 -21.73 -14.88 -24.20
N ALA A 50 -22.20 -14.10 -25.18
CA ALA A 50 -21.68 -12.75 -25.43
C ALA A 50 -21.91 -11.80 -24.25
N ALA A 51 -23.10 -11.82 -23.67
CA ALA A 51 -23.43 -11.02 -22.49
C ALA A 51 -22.60 -11.47 -21.27
N PHE A 52 -22.42 -12.77 -21.07
CA PHE A 52 -21.62 -13.33 -19.98
C PHE A 52 -20.14 -12.93 -20.09
N SER A 53 -19.51 -13.09 -21.26
CA SER A 53 -18.11 -12.68 -21.46
C SER A 53 -17.93 -11.17 -21.29
N ALA A 54 -18.88 -10.37 -21.77
CA ALA A 54 -18.84 -8.92 -21.55
C ALA A 54 -18.91 -8.56 -20.05
N ALA A 55 -19.81 -9.19 -19.30
CA ALA A 55 -19.92 -9.01 -17.86
C ALA A 55 -18.65 -9.45 -17.12
N LEU A 56 -18.05 -10.57 -17.52
CA LEU A 56 -16.82 -11.10 -16.93
C LEU A 56 -15.63 -10.18 -17.17
N ASN A 57 -15.45 -9.68 -18.40
CA ASN A 57 -14.41 -8.69 -18.72
C ASN A 57 -14.64 -7.36 -17.98
N GLY A 58 -15.90 -6.93 -17.83
CA GLY A 58 -16.27 -5.77 -17.04
C GLY A 58 -15.92 -5.93 -15.56
N ALA A 59 -16.24 -7.09 -14.97
CA ALA A 59 -15.87 -7.42 -13.59
C ALA A 59 -14.35 -7.47 -13.41
N GLY A 60 -13.61 -8.07 -14.36
CA GLY A 60 -12.15 -8.08 -14.35
C GLY A 60 -11.55 -6.68 -14.40
N THR A 61 -12.09 -5.79 -15.23
CA THR A 61 -11.68 -4.39 -15.31
C THR A 61 -11.95 -3.65 -13.99
N ALA A 62 -13.13 -3.85 -13.40
CA ALA A 62 -13.49 -3.25 -12.12
C ALA A 62 -12.56 -3.71 -10.99
N TYR A 63 -12.25 -5.01 -10.93
CA TYR A 63 -11.29 -5.58 -9.98
C TYR A 63 -9.90 -4.94 -10.12
N LEU A 64 -9.38 -4.81 -11.35
CA LEU A 64 -8.09 -4.15 -11.59
C LEU A 64 -8.08 -2.68 -11.15
N GLY A 65 -9.21 -1.98 -11.33
CA GLY A 65 -9.41 -0.63 -10.77
C GLY A 65 -9.30 -0.61 -9.25
N SER A 66 -10.01 -1.51 -8.56
CA SER A 66 -9.94 -1.61 -7.09
C SER A 66 -8.55 -1.99 -6.58
N VAL A 67 -7.83 -2.86 -7.30
CA VAL A 67 -6.43 -3.18 -6.97
C VAL A 67 -5.55 -1.93 -7.09
N ALA A 68 -5.70 -1.13 -8.14
CA ALA A 68 -4.92 0.09 -8.31
C ALA A 68 -5.17 1.10 -7.16
N GLU A 69 -6.43 1.26 -6.75
CA GLU A 69 -6.77 2.08 -5.57
C GLU A 69 -6.14 1.52 -4.29
N HIS A 70 -6.20 0.20 -4.08
CA HIS A 70 -5.59 -0.46 -2.92
C HIS A 70 -4.07 -0.25 -2.86
N VAL A 71 -3.37 -0.45 -3.98
CA VAL A 71 -1.93 -0.21 -4.12
C VAL A 71 -1.58 1.24 -3.78
N GLY A 72 -2.37 2.20 -4.31
CA GLY A 72 -2.19 3.63 -4.01
C GLY A 72 -2.36 3.96 -2.53
N GLN A 73 -3.42 3.45 -1.89
CA GLN A 73 -3.66 3.64 -0.46
C GLN A 73 -2.55 3.04 0.39
N ARG A 74 -2.09 1.83 0.04
CA ARG A 74 -1.03 1.13 0.76
C ARG A 74 0.32 1.86 0.64
N ALA A 75 0.63 2.40 -0.54
CA ALA A 75 1.80 3.25 -0.74
C ALA A 75 1.73 4.56 0.05
N ALA A 76 0.57 5.21 0.10
CA ALA A 76 0.36 6.40 0.93
C ALA A 76 0.54 6.09 2.43
N TYR A 77 0.04 4.94 2.89
CA TYR A 77 0.21 4.47 4.26
C TYR A 77 1.69 4.17 4.60
N ALA A 78 2.44 3.56 3.67
CA ALA A 78 3.89 3.39 3.79
C ALA A 78 4.60 4.75 3.94
N GLY A 79 4.25 5.72 3.10
CA GLY A 79 4.79 7.09 3.18
C GLY A 79 4.51 7.76 4.53
N ALA A 80 3.29 7.62 5.04
CA ALA A 80 2.91 8.17 6.34
C ALA A 80 3.70 7.53 7.50
N GLN A 81 3.95 6.22 7.47
CA GLN A 81 4.82 5.55 8.42
C GLN A 81 6.26 6.09 8.34
N GLY A 82 6.79 6.29 7.14
CA GLY A 82 8.11 6.91 6.93
C GLY A 82 8.21 8.29 7.60
N ILE A 83 7.23 9.18 7.34
CA ILE A 83 7.17 10.51 7.96
C ILE A 83 7.06 10.40 9.49
N SER A 84 6.24 9.48 10.00
CA SER A 84 6.10 9.24 11.43
C SER A 84 7.42 8.82 12.08
N SER A 85 8.17 7.91 11.45
CA SER A 85 9.48 7.47 11.95
C SER A 85 10.47 8.65 12.08
N ILE A 86 10.53 9.52 11.06
CA ILE A 86 11.38 10.71 11.06
C ILE A 86 10.96 11.67 12.18
N ALA A 87 9.65 11.87 12.36
CA ALA A 87 9.13 12.76 13.41
C ALA A 87 9.54 12.28 14.81
N TYR A 88 9.51 10.98 15.08
CA TYR A 88 9.97 10.46 16.37
C TYR A 88 11.48 10.68 16.58
N VAL A 89 12.31 10.43 15.57
CA VAL A 89 13.77 10.69 15.65
C VAL A 89 14.07 12.17 15.91
N LEU A 90 13.38 13.08 15.22
CA LEU A 90 13.56 14.52 15.41
C LEU A 90 13.14 14.98 16.82
N ASN A 91 12.04 14.46 17.35
CA ASN A 91 11.59 14.79 18.71
C ASN A 91 12.57 14.31 19.78
N GLU A 92 13.14 13.11 19.61
CA GLU A 92 14.18 12.59 20.51
C GLU A 92 15.44 13.46 20.46
N LEU A 93 15.89 13.84 19.27
CA LEU A 93 17.05 14.71 19.07
C LEU A 93 16.85 16.10 19.73
N LEU A 94 15.69 16.72 19.53
CA LEU A 94 15.37 18.02 20.14
C LEU A 94 15.31 17.93 21.67
N SER A 95 14.73 16.86 22.19
CA SER A 95 14.66 16.60 23.64
C SER A 95 16.06 16.42 24.23
N ALA A 96 16.93 15.64 23.57
CA ALA A 96 18.31 15.45 23.98
C ALA A 96 19.13 16.76 23.93
N ALA A 97 18.97 17.56 22.88
CA ALA A 97 19.63 18.86 22.75
C ALA A 97 19.18 19.85 23.83
N SER A 98 17.87 19.92 24.11
CA SER A 98 17.31 20.74 25.19
C SER A 98 17.88 20.34 26.55
N LEU A 99 17.98 19.03 26.83
CA LEU A 99 18.60 18.54 28.06
C LEU A 99 20.08 18.96 28.16
N SER A 100 20.84 18.77 27.08
CA SER A 100 22.25 19.15 27.02
C SER A 100 22.47 20.64 27.27
N SER A 101 21.55 21.50 26.82
CA SER A 101 21.64 22.96 27.03
C SER A 101 21.33 23.42 28.46
N THR A 102 20.73 22.56 29.29
CA THR A 102 20.36 22.86 30.68
C THR A 102 21.39 22.34 31.69
N VAL A 103 22.24 21.39 31.28
CA VAL A 103 23.27 20.75 32.12
C VAL A 103 24.64 21.43 31.96
N VAL A 104 24.72 22.50 31.16
CA VAL A 104 25.86 23.43 31.03
C VAL A 104 25.47 24.77 31.67
#